data_AF-A0A382EPR8-F1
#
_entry.id   AF-A0A382EPR8-F1
#
_cell.length_a   1.000
_cell.length_b   1.000
_cell.length_c   1.000
_cell.angle_alpha   90.00
_cell.angle_beta   90.00
_cell.angle_gamma   90.00
#
_symmetry.space_group_name_H-M   'P 1'
#
loop_
_entity.id
_entity.type
_entity.pdbx_description
1 polymer ?
#
loop_
_entity_poly.entity_id
_entity_poly.type
_entity_poly.pdbx_seq_one_letter_code
_entity_poly.pdbx_strand_id
1 'polypeptide(L)'
;ALTSLSRNSIERFVEFVEVEPNKKIKIPEFDNTFFEFDYSLHSIPSGRCKITYAKGKTHKTISHSGDTKYDVPKVNAWYEKGAFTQQRKNKILSFIWDADLIIHDVGGGILHTNYESLLNLEKNIKHKTVLVHQNDKPPLKNQLRYVVDGESIALIK
;
A
#
# COMPACT_ATOMS: atom_id res chain seq x y z
N ALA A 1 15.64 9.53 -19.92
CA ALA A 1 14.81 10.57 -19.30
C ALA A 1 14.88 11.84 -20.16
N LEU A 2 13.73 12.43 -20.46
CA LEU A 2 13.43 13.33 -21.60
C LEU A 2 13.45 14.84 -21.28
N THR A 3 14.10 15.30 -20.20
CA THR A 3 13.94 16.70 -19.75
C THR A 3 14.97 17.68 -20.33
N SER A 4 16.02 17.25 -21.02
CA SER A 4 17.16 18.11 -21.44
C SER A 4 17.82 18.91 -20.30
N LEU A 5 17.45 18.64 -19.04
CA LEU A 5 17.97 19.32 -17.85
C LEU A 5 19.16 18.55 -17.31
N SER A 6 20.16 19.29 -16.82
CA SER A 6 21.27 18.68 -16.09
C SER A 6 20.79 18.09 -14.76
N ARG A 7 21.50 17.09 -14.25
CA ARG A 7 21.24 16.50 -12.91
C ARG A 7 21.16 17.57 -11.82
N ASN A 8 22.14 18.48 -11.79
CA ASN A 8 22.20 19.58 -10.82
C ASN A 8 20.97 20.51 -10.93
N SER A 9 20.45 20.72 -12.15
CA SER A 9 19.25 21.52 -12.35
C SER A 9 18.02 20.85 -11.75
N ILE A 10 17.88 19.53 -11.91
CA ILE A 10 16.74 18.76 -11.39
C ILE A 10 16.81 18.67 -9.86
N GLU A 11 18.00 18.40 -9.31
CA GLU A 11 18.18 18.28 -7.85
C GLU A 11 17.80 19.55 -7.10
N ARG A 12 17.92 20.73 -7.71
CA ARG A 12 17.47 22.00 -7.11
C ARG A 12 15.95 22.13 -6.95
N PHE A 13 15.17 21.30 -7.63
CA PHE A 13 13.70 21.29 -7.54
C PHE A 13 13.17 20.13 -6.67
N VAL A 14 14.06 19.34 -6.08
CA VAL A 14 13.70 18.16 -5.30
C VAL A 14 14.25 18.30 -3.89
N GLU A 15 13.35 18.38 -2.92
CA GLU A 15 13.70 18.17 -1.52
C GLU A 15 13.61 16.67 -1.21
N PHE A 16 14.75 16.07 -0.85
CA PHE A 16 14.79 14.69 -0.41
C PHE A 16 14.43 14.62 1.07
N VAL A 17 13.30 14.01 1.37
CA VAL A 17 12.90 13.67 2.74
C VAL A 17 13.22 12.21 2.98
N GLU A 18 14.20 11.94 3.85
CA GLU A 18 14.50 10.58 4.26
C GLU A 18 13.35 10.01 5.09
N VAL A 19 12.96 8.78 4.77
CA VAL A 19 11.94 8.04 5.50
C VAL A 19 12.55 6.75 6.01
N GLU A 20 12.45 6.53 7.31
CA GLU A 20 12.88 5.28 7.93
C GLU A 20 11.69 4.31 8.10
N PRO A 21 11.85 3.02 7.75
CA PRO A 21 10.76 2.06 7.87
C PRO A 21 10.21 1.97 9.30
N ASN A 22 8.89 1.95 9.44
CA ASN A 22 8.14 1.91 10.71
C ASN A 22 8.33 3.17 11.58
N LYS A 23 8.87 4.26 11.03
CA LYS A 23 8.87 5.56 11.69
C LYS A 23 7.76 6.42 11.12
N LYS A 24 6.96 6.97 12.03
CA LYS A 24 5.94 7.97 11.71
C LYS A 24 6.61 9.33 11.61
N ILE A 25 6.47 9.98 10.45
CA ILE A 25 6.95 11.34 10.21
C ILE A 25 5.78 12.27 9.91
N LYS A 26 5.92 13.55 10.23
CA LYS A 26 4.96 14.58 9.80
C LYS A 26 5.21 14.90 8.33
N ILE A 27 4.16 14.97 7.51
CA ILE A 27 4.31 15.38 6.12
C ILE A 27 4.60 16.91 6.11
N PRO A 28 5.67 17.37 5.43
CA PRO A 28 5.94 18.80 5.30
C PRO A 28 4.71 19.57 4.80
N GLU A 29 4.45 20.76 5.35
CA GLU A 29 3.29 21.61 5.02
C GLU A 29 1.91 21.10 5.48
N PHE A 30 1.80 19.89 6.03
CA PHE A 30 0.53 19.37 6.58
C PHE A 30 0.55 19.29 8.10
N ASP A 31 -0.29 20.09 8.77
CA ASP A 31 -0.24 20.21 10.23
C ASP A 31 -0.62 18.96 11.03
N ASN A 32 -1.57 18.20 10.49
CA ASN A 32 -2.23 17.11 11.19
C ASN A 32 -2.06 15.78 10.44
N THR A 33 -1.13 15.72 9.49
CA THR A 33 -0.96 14.57 8.60
C THR A 33 0.41 13.94 8.79
N PHE A 34 0.40 12.61 8.88
CA PHE A 34 1.59 11.82 9.15
C PHE A 34 1.72 10.69 8.14
N PHE A 35 2.95 10.36 7.82
CA PHE A 35 3.33 9.28 6.92
C PHE A 35 4.12 8.22 7.69
N GLU A 36 3.82 6.96 7.43
CA GLU A 36 4.60 5.81 7.88
C GLU A 36 4.71 4.84 6.72
N PHE A 37 5.84 4.17 6.55
CA PHE A 37 5.98 3.10 5.56
C PHE A 37 6.76 1.92 6.11
N ASP A 38 6.59 0.76 5.48
CA ASP A 38 7.50 -0.36 5.59
C ASP A 38 7.62 -1.08 4.24
N TYR A 39 8.42 -2.14 4.18
CA TYR A 39 8.65 -2.85 2.93
C TYR A 39 7.59 -3.93 2.67
N SER A 40 6.99 -3.88 1.49
CA SER A 40 6.08 -4.89 0.98
C SER A 40 6.83 -6.17 0.58
N LEU A 41 6.13 -7.18 0.06
CA LEU A 41 6.75 -8.38 -0.49
C LEU A 41 6.78 -8.27 -2.02
N HIS A 42 7.94 -7.93 -2.58
CA HIS A 42 8.10 -7.79 -4.03
C HIS A 42 9.52 -8.17 -4.47
N SER A 43 9.75 -8.31 -5.78
CA SER A 43 11.05 -8.74 -6.34
C SER A 43 12.16 -7.70 -6.19
N ILE A 44 11.78 -6.43 -6.16
CA ILE A 44 12.64 -5.28 -5.89
C ILE A 44 12.12 -4.53 -4.65
N PRO A 45 12.93 -3.69 -3.99
CA PRO A 45 12.46 -2.88 -2.88
C PRO A 45 11.21 -2.07 -3.26
N SER A 46 10.09 -2.40 -2.62
CA SER A 46 8.80 -1.74 -2.78
C SER A 46 8.25 -1.39 -1.40
N GLY A 47 7.71 -0.19 -1.28
CA GLY A 47 7.18 0.35 -0.04
C GLY A 47 5.66 0.29 -0.01
N ARG A 48 5.11 -0.05 1.14
CA ARG A 48 3.70 0.18 1.47
C ARG A 48 3.63 1.24 2.55
N CYS A 49 2.61 2.08 2.51
CA CYS A 49 2.53 3.24 3.38
C CYS A 49 1.16 3.41 4.01
N LYS A 50 1.14 4.19 5.09
CA LYS A 50 -0.05 4.75 5.71
C LYS A 50 0.08 6.26 5.78
N ILE A 51 -1.01 6.93 5.45
CA ILE A 51 -1.21 8.35 5.68
C ILE A 51 -2.29 8.48 6.75
N THR A 52 -1.96 9.11 7.86
CA THR A 52 -2.88 9.35 8.97
C THR A 52 -3.14 10.84 9.10
N TYR A 53 -4.41 11.24 9.10
CA TYR A 53 -4.86 12.56 9.51
C TYR A 53 -5.44 12.49 10.93
N ALA A 54 -5.00 13.37 11.83
CA ALA A 54 -5.48 13.44 13.21
C ALA A 54 -5.64 14.89 13.68
N LYS A 55 -6.89 15.37 13.84
CA LYS A 55 -7.21 16.71 14.36
C LYS A 55 -8.40 16.64 15.31
N GLY A 56 -8.19 17.00 16.58
CA GLY A 56 -9.22 16.92 17.61
C GLY A 56 -9.73 15.48 17.76
N LYS A 57 -11.04 15.26 17.57
CA LYS A 57 -11.67 13.93 17.61
C LYS A 57 -11.64 13.20 16.26
N THR A 58 -11.21 13.86 15.19
CA THR A 58 -11.14 13.26 13.85
C THR A 58 -9.82 12.53 13.68
N HIS A 59 -9.89 11.22 13.47
CA HIS A 59 -8.76 10.37 13.12
C HIS A 59 -9.13 9.54 11.89
N LYS A 60 -8.37 9.67 10.81
CA LYS A 60 -8.56 8.93 9.56
C LYS A 60 -7.25 8.43 9.00
N THR A 61 -7.25 7.20 8.49
CA THR A 61 -6.07 6.58 7.91
C THR A 61 -6.35 6.01 6.52
N ILE A 62 -5.47 6.27 5.58
CA ILE A 62 -5.42 5.64 4.26
C ILE A 62 -4.16 4.78 4.22
N SER A 63 -4.27 3.53 3.79
CA SER A 63 -3.11 2.69 3.49
C SER A 63 -2.99 2.41 2.00
N HIS A 64 -1.77 2.39 1.49
CA HIS A 64 -1.45 1.96 0.13
C HIS A 64 -0.47 0.79 0.18
N SER A 65 -0.80 -0.33 -0.47
CA SER A 65 0.02 -1.54 -0.42
C SER A 65 1.32 -1.46 -1.23
N GLY A 66 1.39 -0.52 -2.17
CA GLY A 66 2.40 -0.53 -3.23
C GLY A 66 2.31 -1.82 -4.05
N ASP A 67 3.29 -2.05 -4.91
CA ASP A 67 3.45 -3.33 -5.60
C ASP A 67 3.78 -4.41 -4.56
N THR A 68 2.98 -5.47 -4.49
CA THR A 68 3.14 -6.48 -3.44
C THR A 68 2.50 -7.82 -3.78
N LYS A 69 3.12 -8.90 -3.31
CA LYS A 69 2.54 -10.23 -3.23
C LYS A 69 1.92 -10.47 -1.86
N TYR A 70 0.60 -10.43 -1.78
CA TYR A 70 -0.16 -10.90 -0.63
C TYR A 70 -0.84 -12.24 -0.93
N ASP A 71 -0.41 -13.29 -0.24
CA ASP A 71 -0.96 -14.64 -0.36
C ASP A 71 -0.67 -15.40 0.94
N VAL A 72 -1.68 -15.52 1.82
CA VAL A 72 -1.51 -16.10 3.16
C VAL A 72 -0.95 -17.52 3.11
N PRO A 73 -1.52 -18.46 2.32
CA PRO A 73 -0.93 -19.78 2.13
C PRO A 73 0.54 -19.77 1.70
N LYS A 74 0.91 -18.95 0.70
CA LYS A 74 2.31 -18.89 0.24
C LYS A 74 3.26 -18.32 1.28
N VAL A 75 2.86 -17.25 1.95
CA VAL A 75 3.67 -16.63 3.01
C VAL A 75 3.86 -17.61 4.18
N ASN A 76 2.85 -18.38 4.53
CA ASN A 76 2.97 -19.44 5.53
C ASN A 76 3.94 -20.55 5.08
N ALA A 77 3.82 -21.03 3.84
CA ALA A 77 4.71 -22.05 3.31
C ALA A 77 6.17 -21.59 3.23
N TRP A 78 6.42 -20.31 2.90
CA TRP A 78 7.77 -19.75 2.91
C TRP A 78 8.34 -19.62 4.33
N TYR A 79 7.51 -19.26 5.31
CA TYR A 79 7.91 -19.28 6.71
C TYR A 79 8.28 -20.70 7.19
N GLU A 80 7.46 -21.70 6.90
CA GLU A 80 7.70 -23.10 7.26
C GLU A 80 8.99 -23.66 6.65
N LYS A 81 9.37 -23.18 5.45
CA LYS A 81 10.63 -23.52 4.79
C LYS A 81 11.84 -22.71 5.27
N GLY A 82 11.67 -21.83 6.26
CA GLY A 82 12.75 -21.01 6.81
C GLY A 82 13.15 -19.80 5.95
N ALA A 83 12.41 -19.47 4.89
CA ALA A 83 12.70 -18.29 4.05
C ALA A 83 12.34 -16.97 4.76
N PHE A 84 11.40 -17.01 5.70
CA PHE A 84 11.04 -15.87 6.54
C PHE A 84 11.24 -16.17 8.02
N THR A 85 11.60 -15.15 8.78
CA THR A 85 11.42 -15.17 10.24
C THR A 85 9.92 -14.99 10.56
N GLN A 86 9.50 -15.38 11.76
CA GLN A 86 8.14 -15.16 12.23
C GLN A 86 7.78 -13.67 12.19
N GLN A 87 8.73 -12.80 12.55
CA GLN A 87 8.55 -11.35 12.49
C GLN A 87 8.30 -10.86 11.06
N ARG A 88 9.05 -11.34 10.06
CA ARG A 88 8.86 -10.93 8.66
C ARG A 88 7.53 -11.41 8.11
N LYS A 89 7.14 -12.66 8.39
CA LYS A 89 5.81 -13.19 8.07
C LYS A 89 4.72 -12.29 8.65
N ASN A 90 4.79 -12.00 9.95
CA ASN A 90 3.78 -11.18 10.62
C ASN A 90 3.72 -9.77 10.02
N LYS A 91 4.86 -9.14 9.74
CA LYS A 91 4.92 -7.85 9.07
C LYS A 91 4.20 -7.93 7.72
N ILE A 92 4.61 -8.83 6.81
CA ILE A 92 4.00 -8.96 5.46
C ILE A 92 2.49 -9.13 5.52
N LEU A 93 1.99 -9.96 6.45
CA LEU A 93 0.56 -10.24 6.56
C LEU A 93 -0.25 -9.16 7.31
N SER A 94 0.42 -8.23 7.99
CA SER A 94 -0.21 -7.16 8.78
C SER A 94 0.12 -5.78 8.20
N PHE A 95 -0.01 -4.74 9.03
CA PHE A 95 0.13 -3.32 8.70
C PHE A 95 -1.07 -2.70 7.98
N ILE A 96 -1.33 -2.99 6.70
CA ILE A 96 -2.27 -2.17 5.91
C ILE A 96 -3.75 -2.33 6.29
N TRP A 97 -4.14 -3.44 6.92
CA TRP A 97 -5.54 -3.83 7.05
C TRP A 97 -6.35 -3.03 8.10
N ASP A 98 -5.72 -2.25 8.95
CA ASP A 98 -6.38 -1.45 10.01
C ASP A 98 -6.88 -0.07 9.54
N ALA A 99 -6.49 0.39 8.34
CA ALA A 99 -6.83 1.72 7.82
C ALA A 99 -8.33 1.91 7.55
N ASP A 100 -8.82 3.15 7.50
CA ASP A 100 -10.20 3.49 7.12
C ASP A 100 -10.47 3.32 5.61
N LEU A 101 -9.42 3.44 4.80
CA LEU A 101 -9.41 3.13 3.36
C LEU A 101 -8.12 2.38 3.02
N ILE A 102 -8.25 1.29 2.28
CA ILE A 102 -7.14 0.44 1.86
C ILE A 102 -7.09 0.44 0.34
N ILE A 103 -5.97 0.85 -0.21
CA ILE A 103 -5.69 0.82 -1.65
C ILE A 103 -4.69 -0.32 -1.86
N HIS A 104 -5.13 -1.38 -2.55
CA HIS A 104 -4.37 -2.63 -2.66
C HIS A 104 -4.09 -3.04 -4.10
N ASP A 105 -2.85 -3.43 -4.36
CA ASP A 105 -2.33 -3.88 -5.64
C ASP A 105 -2.94 -5.21 -6.09
N VAL A 106 -3.31 -5.28 -7.37
CA VAL A 106 -3.69 -6.51 -8.10
C VAL A 106 -3.11 -6.52 -9.51
N GLY A 107 -1.84 -6.12 -9.67
CA GLY A 107 -1.18 -5.97 -10.97
C GLY A 107 -0.85 -7.23 -11.75
N GLY A 108 -1.32 -8.39 -11.28
CA GLY A 108 -1.23 -9.64 -12.02
C GLY A 108 0.17 -10.29 -12.01
N GLY A 109 0.27 -11.43 -12.72
CA GLY A 109 1.51 -12.20 -12.76
C GLY A 109 1.95 -12.77 -11.40
N ILE A 110 3.18 -13.25 -11.32
CA ILE A 110 3.68 -13.97 -10.14
C ILE A 110 4.06 -13.02 -8.98
N LEU A 111 4.38 -11.77 -9.29
CA LEU A 111 4.96 -10.79 -8.36
C LEU A 111 3.92 -9.95 -7.60
N HIS A 112 2.69 -9.87 -8.11
CA HIS A 112 1.61 -9.09 -7.52
C HIS A 112 0.55 -9.98 -6.87
N THR A 113 -0.30 -9.37 -6.06
CA THR A 113 -1.40 -10.05 -5.39
C THR A 113 -2.43 -10.52 -6.42
N ASN A 114 -2.88 -11.76 -6.29
CA ASN A 114 -3.99 -12.27 -7.08
C ASN A 114 -5.30 -11.86 -6.41
N TYR A 115 -6.33 -11.54 -7.20
CA TYR A 115 -7.65 -11.19 -6.69
C TYR A 115 -8.21 -12.28 -5.75
N GLU A 116 -7.98 -13.55 -6.06
CA GLU A 116 -8.44 -14.71 -5.28
C GLU A 116 -7.86 -14.71 -3.86
N SER A 117 -6.63 -14.20 -3.68
CA SER A 117 -5.98 -14.11 -2.37
C SER A 117 -6.69 -13.15 -1.41
N LEU A 118 -7.53 -12.26 -1.93
CA LEU A 118 -8.30 -11.27 -1.17
C LEU A 118 -9.73 -11.73 -0.85
N LEU A 119 -10.19 -12.84 -1.44
CA LEU A 119 -11.56 -13.34 -1.25
C LEU A 119 -11.83 -13.87 0.15
N ASN A 120 -10.80 -14.17 0.93
CA ASN A 120 -10.95 -14.65 2.32
C ASN A 120 -10.83 -13.52 3.36
N LEU A 121 -10.65 -12.27 2.92
CA LEU A 121 -10.68 -11.14 3.84
C LEU A 121 -12.06 -11.00 4.50
N GLU A 122 -12.06 -10.53 5.75
CA GLU A 122 -13.29 -10.21 6.45
C GLU A 122 -14.11 -9.14 5.70
N LYS A 123 -15.44 -9.19 5.86
CA LYS A 123 -16.37 -8.33 5.11
C LYS A 123 -16.11 -6.83 5.32
N ASN A 124 -15.78 -6.43 6.54
CA ASN A 124 -15.42 -5.05 6.89
C ASN A 124 -14.14 -4.59 6.17
N ILE A 125 -13.12 -5.45 6.10
CA ILE A 125 -11.86 -5.17 5.40
C ILE A 125 -12.12 -5.04 3.89
N LYS A 126 -12.88 -5.97 3.29
CA LYS A 126 -13.26 -5.88 1.88
C LYS A 126 -14.00 -4.58 1.57
N HIS A 127 -14.93 -4.16 2.43
CA HIS A 127 -15.73 -2.96 2.21
C HIS A 127 -14.90 -1.67 2.13
N LYS A 128 -13.83 -1.59 2.92
CA LYS A 128 -12.91 -0.45 2.92
C LYS A 128 -11.70 -0.64 2.00
N THR A 129 -11.65 -1.74 1.23
CA THR A 129 -10.56 -2.03 0.29
C THR A 129 -10.97 -1.72 -1.13
N VAL A 130 -10.12 -1.01 -1.84
CA VAL A 130 -10.23 -0.73 -3.27
C VAL A 130 -8.99 -1.25 -3.98
N LEU A 131 -9.17 -1.72 -5.21
CA LEU A 131 -8.14 -2.40 -5.99
C LEU A 131 -7.57 -1.49 -7.06
N VAL A 132 -6.24 -1.47 -7.18
CA VAL A 132 -5.45 -0.66 -8.12
C VAL A 132 -4.43 -1.51 -8.87
N HIS A 133 -3.70 -0.86 -9.77
CA HIS A 133 -2.55 -1.42 -10.50
C HIS A 133 -2.94 -2.58 -11.42
N GLN A 134 -4.22 -2.74 -11.73
CA GLN A 134 -4.74 -3.82 -12.57
C GLN A 134 -4.07 -3.88 -13.96
N ASN A 135 -3.54 -5.06 -14.30
CA ASN A 135 -3.07 -5.36 -15.65
C ASN A 135 -4.20 -5.92 -16.53
N ASP A 136 -5.13 -6.66 -15.91
CA ASP A 136 -6.25 -7.31 -16.58
C ASP A 136 -7.57 -6.59 -16.30
N LYS A 137 -8.57 -6.85 -17.16
CA LYS A 137 -9.93 -6.33 -16.93
C LYS A 137 -10.50 -6.92 -15.63
N PRO A 138 -11.18 -6.10 -14.80
CA PRO A 138 -11.91 -6.60 -13.64
C PRO A 138 -12.86 -7.75 -14.02
N PRO A 139 -12.99 -8.79 -13.18
CA PRO A 139 -13.99 -9.82 -13.42
C PRO A 139 -15.42 -9.22 -13.43
N LEU A 140 -16.35 -9.85 -14.14
CA LEU A 140 -17.73 -9.34 -14.25
C LEU A 140 -18.50 -9.36 -12.92
N LYS A 141 -18.13 -10.28 -12.01
CA LYS A 141 -18.71 -10.41 -10.66
C LYS A 141 -17.60 -10.29 -9.62
N ASN A 142 -17.55 -9.16 -8.94
CA ASN A 142 -16.51 -8.86 -7.95
C ASN A 142 -17.08 -8.65 -6.56
N GLN A 143 -16.34 -9.08 -5.55
CA GLN A 143 -16.60 -8.79 -4.13
C GLN A 143 -15.79 -7.60 -3.63
N LEU A 144 -14.86 -7.11 -4.45
CA LEU A 144 -14.00 -5.96 -4.18
C LEU A 144 -14.12 -4.97 -5.33
N ARG A 145 -13.96 -3.69 -5.00
CA ARG A 145 -14.15 -2.60 -5.94
C ARG A 145 -12.82 -2.23 -6.60
N TYR A 146 -12.78 -2.19 -7.92
CA TYR A 146 -11.67 -1.61 -8.67
C TYR A 146 -11.91 -0.11 -8.82
N VAL A 147 -10.86 0.69 -8.65
CA VAL A 147 -10.95 2.14 -8.92
C VAL A 147 -10.71 2.42 -10.41
N VAL A 148 -11.15 3.59 -10.85
CA VAL A 148 -10.91 4.10 -12.20
C VAL A 148 -10.04 5.35 -12.16
N ASP A 149 -9.37 5.65 -13.28
CA ASP A 149 -8.54 6.85 -13.40
C ASP A 149 -9.35 8.12 -13.15
N GLY A 150 -8.78 9.04 -12.36
CA GLY A 150 -9.41 10.31 -11.98
C GLY A 150 -10.44 10.20 -10.84
N GLU A 151 -10.69 9.02 -10.30
CA GLU A 151 -11.61 8.85 -9.17
C GLU A 151 -11.08 9.52 -7.88
N SER A 152 -11.98 10.10 -7.08
CA SER A 152 -11.69 10.73 -5.80
C SER A 152 -12.52 10.13 -4.67
N ILE A 153 -11.87 9.80 -3.55
CA ILE A 153 -12.51 9.24 -2.35
C ILE A 153 -12.18 10.15 -1.17
N ALA A 154 -13.20 10.71 -0.51
CA ALA A 154 -13.05 11.55 0.67
C ALA A 154 -13.48 10.81 1.95
N LEU A 155 -12.61 10.80 2.97
CA LEU A 155 -12.88 10.18 4.27
C LEU A 155 -13.32 11.18 5.35
N ILE A 156 -13.11 12.46 5.09
CA ILE A 156 -13.48 13.59 5.95
C ILE A 156 -14.37 14.46 5.07
N LYS A 157 -15.55 14.79 5.58
CA LYS A 157 -16.51 15.70 4.95
C LYS A 157 -16.47 17.05 5.64
#